data_AF-A0A258B5J3-F1
#
_entry.id   AF-A0A258B5J3-F1
#
_cell.length_a   1.000
_cell.length_b   1.000
_cell.length_c   1.000
_cell.angle_alpha   90.00
_cell.angle_beta   90.00
_cell.angle_gamma   90.00
#
_symmetry.space_group_name_H-M   'P 1'
#
loop_
_entity.id
_entity.type
_entity.pdbx_description
1 polymer ?
#
loop_
_entity_poly.entity_id
_entity_poly.type
_entity_poly.pdbx_seq_one_letter_code
_entity_poly.pdbx_strand_id
1 'polypeptide(L)'
;MSTHAPDQERYTPEERRARLRAFADRMLERLEDLPPPEDLPELERTVRVGLLIERLYARVDMAERKAPPRERTDEEIAETRRENELHYQQFLTRWGMAKPKPDPEPQPAPSDTGVDESEGYDFDDDLDDECETLVSPVMPEPDGRAAFKASFSQPTFPDSS
;
A
#
# COMPACT_ATOMS: atom_id res chain seq x y z
N MET A 1 9.44 15.85 43.20
CA MET A 1 8.35 15.58 42.24
C MET A 1 8.93 15.78 40.85
N SER A 2 9.33 14.70 40.16
CA SER A 2 9.89 14.81 38.81
C SER A 2 8.79 15.08 37.81
N THR A 3 8.83 16.28 37.22
CA THR A 3 8.01 16.67 36.08
C THR A 3 8.49 15.91 34.85
N HIS A 4 7.81 14.81 34.51
CA HIS A 4 7.94 14.21 33.18
C HIS A 4 7.32 15.18 32.17
N ALA A 5 8.16 16.01 31.53
CA ALA A 5 7.78 16.65 30.27
C ALA A 5 7.29 15.54 29.31
N PRO A 6 6.26 15.80 28.50
CA PRO A 6 5.72 14.77 27.62
C PRO A 6 6.85 14.29 26.69
N ASP A 7 7.17 13.00 26.72
CA ASP A 7 8.22 12.36 25.88
C ASP A 7 8.07 12.64 24.37
N GLN A 8 6.97 13.27 23.96
CA GLN A 8 6.71 13.77 22.61
C GLN A 8 7.74 14.81 22.14
N GLU A 9 8.32 15.62 23.04
CA GLU A 9 9.31 16.66 22.68
C GLU A 9 10.73 16.11 22.47
N ARG A 10 10.99 14.86 22.89
CA ARG A 10 12.35 14.28 22.89
C ARG A 10 12.74 13.58 21.60
N TYR A 11 11.77 13.23 20.75
CA TYR A 11 11.99 12.39 19.58
C TYR A 11 11.32 12.98 18.36
N THR A 12 11.98 12.89 17.21
CA THR A 12 11.34 13.24 15.93
C THR A 12 10.16 12.29 15.65
N PRO A 13 9.18 12.68 14.82
CA PRO A 13 8.11 11.78 14.40
C PRO A 13 8.64 10.45 13.85
N GLU A 14 9.72 10.50 13.08
CA GLU A 14 10.40 9.34 12.49
C GLU A 14 10.96 8.42 13.58
N GLU A 15 11.69 8.97 14.55
CA GLU A 15 12.24 8.22 15.67
C GLU A 15 11.15 7.59 16.54
N ARG A 16 10.03 8.29 16.75
CA ARG A 16 8.89 7.74 17.50
C ARG A 16 8.29 6.54 16.77
N ARG A 17 8.12 6.63 15.45
CA ARG A 17 7.62 5.51 14.62
C ARG A 17 8.58 4.32 14.67
N ALA A 18 9.88 4.56 14.49
CA ALA A 18 10.91 3.52 14.55
C ALA A 18 10.93 2.81 15.91
N ARG A 19 10.81 3.56 17.01
CA ARG A 19 10.78 2.99 18.36
C ARG A 19 9.51 2.21 18.65
N LEU A 20 8.35 2.68 18.19
CA LEU A 20 7.09 1.96 18.32
C LEU A 20 7.13 0.64 17.53
N ARG A 21 7.67 0.65 16.31
CA ARG A 21 7.85 -0.58 15.51
C ARG A 21 8.81 -1.55 16.21
N ALA A 22 10.00 -1.09 16.61
CA ALA A 22 10.97 -1.92 17.32
C ALA A 22 10.44 -2.45 18.66
N PHE A 23 9.54 -1.73 19.32
CA PHE A 23 8.86 -2.22 20.53
C PHE A 23 7.85 -3.32 20.20
N ALA A 24 7.05 -3.15 19.14
CA ALA A 24 6.13 -4.18 18.67
C ALA A 24 6.87 -5.45 18.21
N ASP A 25 8.00 -5.31 17.50
CA ASP A 25 8.84 -6.43 17.07
C ASP A 25 9.31 -7.26 18.27
N ARG A 26 9.84 -6.60 19.31
CA ARG A 26 10.25 -7.29 20.55
C ARG A 26 9.08 -7.95 21.29
N MET A 27 7.88 -7.39 21.22
CA MET A 27 6.69 -8.04 21.80
C MET A 27 6.31 -9.29 21.02
N LEU A 28 6.42 -9.24 19.69
CA LEU A 28 6.11 -10.36 18.81
C LEU A 28 7.09 -11.51 19.03
N GLU A 29 8.40 -11.23 19.07
CA GLU A 29 9.43 -12.23 19.42
C GLU A 29 9.10 -12.93 20.75
N ARG A 30 8.67 -12.17 21.76
CA ARG A 30 8.31 -12.75 23.06
C ARG A 30 7.02 -13.56 23.02
N LEU A 31 6.08 -13.21 22.15
CA LEU A 31 4.83 -13.95 21.98
C LEU A 31 5.09 -15.31 21.32
N GLU A 32 6.02 -15.37 20.37
CA GLU A 32 6.42 -16.62 19.71
C GLU A 32 7.10 -17.61 20.66
N ASP A 33 7.84 -17.10 21.65
CA ASP A 33 8.52 -17.91 22.67
C ASP A 33 7.59 -18.45 23.77
N LEU A 34 6.31 -18.02 23.82
CA LEU A 34 5.39 -18.46 24.87
C LEU A 34 4.90 -19.90 24.63
N PRO A 35 4.71 -20.69 25.72
CA PRO A 35 4.07 -21.99 25.59
C PRO A 35 2.63 -21.82 25.08
N PRO A 36 2.07 -22.85 24.43
CA PRO A 36 0.67 -22.83 24.04
C PRO A 36 -0.21 -22.68 25.30
N PRO A 37 -1.29 -21.90 25.25
CA PRO A 37 -2.18 -21.70 26.40
C PRO A 37 -2.85 -23.01 26.81
N GLU A 38 -2.90 -23.29 28.11
CA GLU A 38 -3.45 -24.52 28.64
C GLU A 38 -4.98 -24.45 28.83
N ASP A 39 -5.51 -23.23 29.00
CA ASP A 39 -6.93 -22.97 29.24
C ASP A 39 -7.50 -21.77 28.47
N LEU A 40 -8.82 -21.61 28.54
CA LEU A 40 -9.54 -20.52 27.86
C LEU A 40 -9.14 -19.12 28.38
N PRO A 41 -9.01 -18.87 29.70
CA PRO A 41 -8.49 -17.61 30.19
C PRO A 41 -7.10 -17.22 29.66
N GLU A 42 -6.17 -18.16 29.56
CA GLU A 42 -4.83 -17.94 29.01
C GLU A 42 -4.86 -17.67 27.51
N LEU A 43 -5.68 -18.41 26.77
CA LEU A 43 -5.95 -18.14 25.36
C LEU A 43 -6.45 -16.71 25.16
N GLU A 44 -7.43 -16.28 25.97
CA GLU A 44 -7.99 -14.94 25.88
C GLU A 44 -6.93 -13.86 26.15
N ARG A 45 -6.07 -14.05 27.16
CA ARG A 45 -4.95 -13.12 27.44
C ARG A 45 -3.99 -13.05 26.26
N THR A 46 -3.62 -14.19 25.69
CA THR A 46 -2.70 -14.29 24.55
C THR A 46 -3.26 -13.56 23.33
N VAL A 47 -4.54 -13.78 23.01
CA VAL A 47 -5.24 -13.08 21.92
C VAL A 47 -5.28 -11.57 22.17
N ARG A 48 -5.60 -11.13 23.39
CA ARG A 48 -5.60 -9.69 23.72
C ARG A 48 -4.21 -9.06 23.51
N VAL A 49 -3.14 -9.76 23.88
CA VAL A 49 -1.77 -9.29 23.63
C VAL A 49 -1.48 -9.19 22.13
N GLY A 50 -1.84 -10.21 21.35
CA GLY A 50 -1.70 -10.18 19.88
C GLY A 50 -2.42 -8.97 19.25
N LEU A 51 -3.67 -8.72 19.64
CA LEU A 51 -4.44 -7.57 19.16
C LEU A 51 -3.81 -6.21 19.55
N LEU A 52 -3.16 -6.12 20.71
CA LEU A 52 -2.44 -4.92 21.11
C LEU A 52 -1.20 -4.69 20.23
N ILE A 53 -0.48 -5.74 19.88
CA ILE A 53 0.68 -5.69 18.96
C ILE A 53 0.23 -5.23 17.58
N GLU A 54 -0.83 -5.83 17.02
CA GLU A 54 -1.41 -5.42 15.73
C GLU A 54 -1.81 -3.95 15.73
N ARG A 55 -2.44 -3.48 16.81
CA ARG A 55 -2.83 -2.08 16.95
C ARG A 55 -1.62 -1.13 16.99
N LEU A 56 -0.48 -1.57 17.53
CA LEU A 56 0.76 -0.79 17.49
C LEU A 56 1.26 -0.65 16.04
N TYR A 57 1.33 -1.73 15.27
CA TYR A 57 1.71 -1.67 13.85
C TYR A 57 0.75 -0.79 13.05
N ALA A 58 -0.56 -0.96 13.23
CA ALA A 58 -1.55 -0.14 12.53
C ALA A 58 -1.35 1.37 12.81
N ARG A 59 -1.00 1.74 14.06
CA ARG A 59 -0.69 3.13 14.41
C ARG A 59 0.59 3.63 13.74
N VAL A 60 1.63 2.79 13.66
CA VAL A 60 2.88 3.14 12.97
C VAL A 60 2.59 3.35 11.48
N ASP A 61 1.91 2.41 10.83
CA ASP A 61 1.59 2.47 9.41
C ASP A 61 0.72 3.68 9.07
N MET A 62 -0.30 3.98 9.89
CA MET A 62 -1.09 5.19 9.73
C MET A 62 -0.24 6.46 9.87
N ALA A 63 0.73 6.48 10.77
CA ALA A 63 1.63 7.61 10.97
C ALA A 63 2.67 7.75 9.86
N GLU A 64 3.02 6.66 9.16
CA GLU A 64 3.85 6.68 7.96
C GLU A 64 3.09 7.19 6.75
N ARG A 65 1.84 6.74 6.56
CA ARG A 65 0.95 7.24 5.48
C ARG A 65 0.65 8.73 5.59
N LYS A 66 0.63 9.26 6.82
CA LYS A 66 0.44 10.69 7.10
C LYS A 66 1.75 11.48 7.09
N ALA A 67 2.90 10.81 7.04
CA ALA A 67 4.17 11.50 6.96
C ALA A 67 4.29 12.20 5.59
N PRO A 68 4.89 13.39 5.53
CA PRO A 68 5.24 13.97 4.24
C PRO A 68 6.12 12.97 3.47
N PRO A 69 5.94 12.82 2.15
CA PRO A 69 6.83 12.01 1.36
C PRO A 69 8.26 12.50 1.56
N ARG A 70 9.18 11.58 1.86
CA ARG A 70 10.60 11.92 1.92
C ARG A 70 11.00 12.45 0.54
N GLU A 71 11.49 13.69 0.50
CA GLU A 71 12.12 14.26 -0.68
C GLU A 71 13.30 13.35 -1.05
N ARG A 72 13.17 12.66 -2.17
CA ARG A 72 14.26 11.85 -2.74
C ARG A 72 15.11 12.76 -3.60
N THR A 73 16.41 12.56 -3.55
CA THR A 73 17.33 13.22 -4.47
C THR A 73 17.10 12.72 -5.89
N ASP A 74 17.44 13.52 -6.89
CA ASP A 74 17.32 13.14 -8.31
C ASP A 74 18.10 11.85 -8.63
N GLU A 75 19.22 11.63 -7.94
CA GLU A 75 20.03 10.41 -8.04
C GLU A 75 19.26 9.19 -7.53
N GLU A 76 18.65 9.26 -6.34
CA GLU A 76 17.82 8.18 -5.78
C GLU A 76 16.59 7.88 -6.66
N ILE A 77 16.01 8.91 -7.28
CA ILE A 77 14.88 8.76 -8.21
C ILE A 77 15.34 8.03 -9.49
N ALA A 78 16.49 8.43 -10.05
CA ALA A 78 17.05 7.79 -11.23
C ALA A 78 17.44 6.33 -10.97
N GLU A 79 18.00 6.03 -9.79
CA GLU A 79 18.33 4.66 -9.39
C GLU A 79 17.08 3.81 -9.19
N THR A 80 16.07 4.31 -8.47
CA THR A 80 14.78 3.62 -8.32
C THR A 80 14.15 3.33 -9.69
N ARG A 81 14.23 4.28 -10.64
CA ARG A 81 13.72 4.10 -12.00
C ARG A 81 14.45 2.97 -12.73
N ARG A 82 15.79 2.93 -12.65
CA ARG A 82 16.60 1.85 -13.25
C ARG A 82 16.29 0.50 -12.64
N GLU A 83 16.18 0.41 -11.31
CA GLU A 83 15.83 -0.83 -10.62
C GLU A 83 14.44 -1.32 -11.02
N ASN A 84 13.45 -0.44 -11.06
CA ASN A 84 12.10 -0.75 -11.50
C ASN A 84 12.08 -1.21 -12.96
N GLU A 85 12.84 -0.56 -13.83
CA GLU A 85 12.94 -0.94 -15.24
C GLU A 85 13.59 -2.32 -15.38
N LEU A 86 14.65 -2.61 -14.63
CA LEU A 86 15.31 -3.91 -14.64
C LEU A 86 14.38 -5.02 -14.12
N HIS A 87 13.62 -4.73 -13.07
CA HIS A 87 12.62 -5.65 -12.52
C HIS A 87 11.46 -5.88 -13.52
N TYR A 88 11.02 -4.83 -14.22
CA TYR A 88 10.03 -4.95 -15.28
C TYR A 88 10.54 -5.80 -16.46
N GLN A 89 11.80 -5.62 -16.87
CA GLN A 89 12.42 -6.45 -17.90
C GLN A 89 12.55 -7.92 -17.46
N GLN A 90 12.93 -8.17 -16.21
CA GLN A 90 12.95 -9.52 -15.63
C GLN A 90 11.55 -10.15 -15.62
N PHE A 91 10.53 -9.38 -15.25
CA PHE A 91 9.13 -9.82 -15.29
C PHE A 91 8.71 -10.18 -16.72
N LEU A 92 8.94 -9.30 -17.70
CA LEU A 92 8.62 -9.55 -19.11
C LEU A 92 9.33 -10.81 -19.64
N THR A 93 10.60 -10.99 -19.29
CA THR A 93 11.39 -12.17 -19.69
C THR A 93 10.82 -13.44 -19.07
N ARG A 94 10.54 -13.42 -17.76
CA ARG A 94 9.99 -14.56 -17.01
C ARG A 94 8.64 -15.03 -17.58
N TRP A 95 7.81 -14.09 -18.03
CA TRP A 95 6.49 -14.37 -18.56
C TRP A 95 6.45 -14.50 -20.10
N GLY A 96 7.61 -14.49 -20.77
CA GLY A 96 7.69 -14.61 -22.23
C GLY A 96 7.04 -13.44 -22.99
N MET A 97 6.87 -12.30 -22.32
CA MET A 97 6.28 -11.07 -22.86
C MET A 97 7.32 -10.04 -23.27
N ALA A 98 8.61 -10.36 -23.15
CA ALA A 98 9.68 -9.52 -23.67
C ALA A 98 9.48 -9.38 -25.18
N LYS A 99 9.23 -8.15 -25.66
CA LYS A 99 9.16 -7.89 -27.09
C LYS A 99 10.52 -8.31 -27.69
N PRO A 100 10.54 -9.09 -28.79
CA PRO A 100 11.79 -9.37 -29.48
C PRO A 100 12.42 -8.04 -29.86
N LYS A 101 13.75 -7.92 -29.68
CA LYS A 101 14.49 -6.77 -30.17
C LYS A 101 14.10 -6.58 -31.65
N PRO A 102 13.68 -5.38 -32.07
CA PRO A 102 13.51 -5.13 -33.49
C PRO A 102 14.84 -5.48 -34.16
N ASP A 103 14.77 -6.29 -35.21
CA ASP A 103 15.95 -6.63 -36.00
C ASP A 103 16.65 -5.32 -36.39
N PRO A 104 18.00 -5.26 -36.37
CA PRO A 104 18.70 -4.06 -36.78
C PRO A 104 18.22 -3.72 -38.19
N GLU A 105 17.54 -2.57 -38.32
CA GLU A 105 17.06 -2.12 -39.62
C GLU A 105 18.23 -2.19 -40.60
N PRO A 106 18.06 -2.86 -41.75
CA PRO A 106 19.09 -2.87 -42.77
C PRO A 106 19.37 -1.42 -43.13
N GLN A 107 20.62 -0.99 -42.93
CA GLN A 107 21.04 0.36 -43.29
C GLN A 107 20.61 0.64 -44.73
N PRO A 108 19.89 1.75 -44.98
CA PRO A 108 19.42 2.03 -46.33
C PRO A 108 20.63 2.18 -47.25
N ALA A 109 20.66 1.39 -48.33
CA ALA A 109 21.58 1.62 -49.43
C ALA A 109 21.36 3.06 -49.95
N PRO A 110 22.41 3.76 -50.41
CA PRO A 110 22.26 5.12 -50.91
C PRO A 110 21.34 5.10 -52.14
N SER A 111 20.10 5.54 -51.96
CA SER A 111 19.14 5.69 -53.04
C SER A 111 19.40 7.01 -53.76
N ASP A 112 19.74 6.86 -55.03
CA ASP A 112 19.79 7.90 -56.05
C ASP A 112 18.48 8.70 -56.09
N THR A 113 18.62 10.02 -56.16
CA THR A 113 17.53 10.99 -56.13
C THR A 113 16.67 10.89 -57.38
N GLY A 114 15.38 10.63 -57.20
CA GLY A 114 14.44 10.79 -58.30
C GLY A 114 12.99 10.52 -57.91
N VAL A 115 12.22 11.62 -57.86
CA VAL A 115 10.75 11.68 -58.01
C VAL A 115 9.99 11.21 -56.75
N ASP A 116 8.91 11.80 -56.25
CA ASP A 116 7.98 12.80 -56.76
C ASP A 116 7.34 13.51 -55.56
N GLU A 117 6.86 14.74 -55.77
CA GLU A 117 6.02 15.44 -54.82
C GLU A 117 4.66 14.75 -54.72
N SER A 118 4.28 14.22 -53.54
CA SER A 118 2.89 13.91 -53.26
C SER A 118 2.51 14.21 -51.81
N GLU A 119 1.70 15.27 -51.71
CA GLU A 119 0.57 15.44 -50.79
C GLU A 119 0.87 15.41 -49.28
N GLY A 120 0.94 16.61 -48.72
CA GLY A 120 0.75 16.84 -47.30
C GLY A 120 -0.61 16.31 -46.86
N TYR A 121 -0.57 15.33 -45.97
CA TYR A 121 -1.68 14.98 -45.10
C TYR A 121 -1.48 15.76 -43.79
N ASP A 122 -2.25 16.82 -43.62
CA ASP A 122 -2.47 17.45 -42.32
C ASP A 122 -3.21 16.42 -41.45
N PHE A 123 -2.49 15.85 -40.48
CA PHE A 123 -3.11 15.01 -39.46
C PHE A 123 -3.64 15.96 -38.40
N ASP A 124 -4.95 16.19 -38.44
CA ASP A 124 -5.69 16.97 -37.45
C ASP A 124 -5.41 16.43 -36.03
N ASP A 125 -4.98 17.36 -35.18
CA ASP A 125 -4.57 17.23 -33.79
C ASP A 125 -5.81 17.21 -32.88
N ASP A 126 -6.72 16.26 -33.12
CA ASP A 126 -7.92 16.04 -32.30
C ASP A 126 -8.00 14.55 -31.87
N LEU A 127 -7.05 14.13 -31.03
CA LEU A 127 -7.30 13.01 -30.13
C LEU A 127 -7.63 13.55 -28.75
N ASP A 128 -8.94 13.64 -28.58
CA ASP A 128 -9.67 13.94 -27.37
C ASP A 128 -9.04 13.33 -26.10
N ASP A 129 -8.90 14.25 -25.17
CA ASP A 129 -8.69 14.15 -23.74
C ASP A 129 -9.77 13.28 -23.06
N GLU A 130 -9.74 11.96 -23.27
CA GLU A 130 -10.49 11.00 -22.46
C GLU A 130 -9.56 9.92 -21.87
N CYS A 131 -8.65 10.36 -21.01
CA CYS A 131 -8.29 9.56 -19.85
C CYS A 131 -9.09 10.09 -18.66
N GLU A 132 -10.41 9.86 -18.69
CA GLU A 132 -11.24 9.97 -17.51
C GLU A 132 -10.59 9.17 -16.39
N THR A 133 -10.26 9.93 -15.34
CA THR A 133 -10.09 9.50 -13.97
C THR A 133 -10.82 8.18 -13.69
N LEU A 134 -10.05 7.12 -13.46
CA LEU A 134 -10.49 6.00 -12.62
C LEU A 134 -10.67 6.56 -11.19
N VAL A 135 -11.78 7.26 -10.99
CA VAL A 135 -12.35 7.52 -9.68
C VAL A 135 -12.66 6.15 -9.11
N SER A 136 -11.79 5.68 -8.22
CA SER A 136 -12.13 4.57 -7.34
C SER A 136 -13.49 4.88 -6.72
N PRO A 137 -14.44 3.93 -6.66
CA PRO A 137 -15.72 4.18 -6.05
C PRO A 137 -15.51 4.72 -4.63
N VAL A 138 -15.92 5.97 -4.43
CA VAL A 138 -16.21 6.52 -3.11
C VAL A 138 -17.28 5.61 -2.54
N MET A 139 -16.88 4.71 -1.65
CA MET A 139 -17.81 4.06 -0.75
C MET A 139 -18.36 5.15 0.16
N PRO A 140 -19.68 5.41 0.18
CA PRO A 140 -20.24 6.33 1.15
C PRO A 140 -19.97 5.78 2.55
N GLU A 141 -19.38 6.61 3.41
CA GLU A 141 -19.37 6.38 4.85
C GLU A 141 -20.83 6.27 5.32
N PRO A 142 -21.20 5.24 6.11
CA PRO A 142 -22.49 5.22 6.79
C PRO A 142 -22.43 6.17 8.00
N ASP A 143 -22.53 7.46 7.74
CA ASP A 143 -22.75 8.44 8.79
C ASP A 143 -24.21 8.36 9.28
N GLY A 144 -24.39 7.64 10.40
CA GLY A 144 -25.31 8.02 11.47
C GLY A 144 -26.81 7.82 11.25
N ARG A 145 -27.38 6.94 12.08
CA ARG A 145 -28.81 6.79 12.43
C ARG A 145 -29.71 6.07 11.43
N ALA A 146 -29.57 4.75 11.40
CA ALA A 146 -30.73 3.88 11.45
C ALA A 146 -30.67 3.09 12.76
N ALA A 147 -31.63 3.35 13.65
CA ALA A 147 -31.84 2.52 14.81
C ALA A 147 -32.19 1.10 14.34
N PHE A 148 -31.24 0.19 14.42
CA PHE A 148 -31.53 -1.23 14.32
C PHE A 148 -32.29 -1.62 15.60
N LYS A 149 -33.62 -1.44 15.58
CA LYS A 149 -34.50 -2.14 16.50
C LYS A 149 -34.43 -3.61 16.12
N ALA A 150 -33.44 -4.31 16.67
CA ALA A 150 -33.55 -5.75 16.84
C ALA A 150 -34.74 -5.98 17.79
N SER A 151 -35.91 -6.26 17.22
CA SER A 151 -36.98 -6.93 17.95
C SER A 151 -36.49 -8.35 18.25
N PHE A 152 -35.68 -8.48 19.29
CA PHE A 152 -35.34 -9.78 19.87
C PHE A 152 -36.58 -10.24 20.62
N SER A 153 -37.47 -10.94 19.91
CA SER A 153 -38.58 -11.66 20.55
C SER A 153 -37.97 -12.76 21.40
N GLN A 154 -37.97 -12.59 22.71
CA GLN A 154 -37.62 -13.67 23.62
C GLN A 154 -38.58 -14.84 23.40
N PRO A 155 -38.09 -16.09 23.29
CA PRO A 155 -38.96 -17.25 23.39
C PRO A 155 -39.47 -17.35 24.83
N THR A 156 -40.78 -17.18 25.02
CA THR A 156 -41.45 -17.53 26.27
C THR A 156 -41.47 -19.05 26.40
N PHE A 157 -40.71 -19.59 27.34
CA PHE A 157 -40.85 -20.98 27.74
C PHE A 157 -42.07 -21.10 28.67
N PRO A 158 -42.99 -22.06 28.43
CA PRO A 158 -44.06 -22.33 29.38
C PRO A 158 -43.48 -22.95 30.66
N ASP A 159 -43.86 -22.38 31.81
CA ASP A 159 -43.61 -22.97 33.12
C ASP A 159 -44.20 -24.39 33.16
N SER A 160 -43.33 -25.36 33.40
CA SER A 160 -43.74 -26.73 33.66
C SER A 160 -44.07 -26.83 35.15
N SER A 161 -45.37 -26.75 35.48
CA SER A 161 -45.91 -27.25 36.76
C SER A 161 -45.98 -28.77 36.74
#